data_AF-A0A1I9GAX4-F1
#
_entry.id   AF-A0A1I9GAX4-F1
#
_cell.length_a   1.000
_cell.length_b   1.000
_cell.length_c   1.000
_cell.angle_alpha   90.00
_cell.angle_beta   90.00
_cell.angle_gamma   90.00
#
_symmetry.space_group_name_H-M   'P 1'
#
loop_
_entity.id
_entity.type
_entity.pdbx_description
1 polymer ?
#
loop_
_entity_poly.entity_id
_entity_poly.type
_entity_poly.pdbx_seq_one_letter_code
_entity_poly.pdbx_strand_id
1 'polypeptide(L)'
;VPYVAKIIANDFSEQAVSSMNKNIEMNGVQNLVESRCGDAVDAMMSNRSFDKRFHAIDIDPYGSASIFLNSAVQAVTDKGFLDIIHVVNRLNIIEDMFIS
;
A
#
# COMPACT_ATOMS: atom_id res chain seq x y z
N VAL A 1 -12.08 -5.97 -7.57
CA VAL A 1 -11.35 -7.25 -7.31
C VAL A 1 -12.15 -8.08 -6.30
N PRO A 2 -12.83 -9.18 -6.68
CA PRO A 2 -13.45 -10.04 -5.68
C PRO A 2 -12.35 -10.76 -4.86
N TYR A 3 -12.58 -11.01 -3.56
CA TYR A 3 -11.71 -11.77 -2.64
C TYR A 3 -10.51 -11.05 -1.99
N VAL A 4 -10.50 -9.72 -1.88
CA VAL A 4 -9.49 -9.03 -1.06
C VAL A 4 -9.77 -9.31 0.43
N ALA A 5 -8.82 -9.96 1.11
CA ALA A 5 -8.96 -10.29 2.54
C ALA A 5 -8.61 -9.09 3.45
N LYS A 6 -7.60 -8.31 3.05
CA LYS A 6 -7.10 -7.15 3.81
C LYS A 6 -6.25 -6.25 2.91
N ILE A 7 -6.34 -4.95 3.12
CA ILE A 7 -5.52 -3.91 2.48
C ILE A 7 -4.74 -3.19 3.57
N ILE A 8 -3.45 -2.96 3.34
CA ILE A 8 -2.60 -2.13 4.20
C ILE A 8 -2.24 -0.88 3.39
N ALA A 9 -2.70 0.27 3.84
CA ALA A 9 -2.40 1.57 3.24
C ALA A 9 -1.34 2.29 4.10
N ASN A 10 -0.10 2.36 3.62
CA ASN A 10 1.03 2.89 4.39
C ASN A 10 1.52 4.22 3.81
N ASP A 11 1.73 5.21 4.66
CA ASP A 11 2.37 6.48 4.29
C ASP A 11 3.31 6.94 5.42
N PHE A 12 4.34 7.71 5.08
CA PHE A 12 5.27 8.28 6.07
C PHE A 12 4.68 9.51 6.78
N SER A 13 3.72 10.19 6.14
CA SER A 13 3.09 11.40 6.64
C SER A 13 1.90 11.09 7.56
N GLU A 14 1.99 11.48 8.83
CA GLU A 14 0.87 11.39 9.78
C GLU A 14 -0.40 12.09 9.26
N GLN A 15 -0.24 13.16 8.48
CA GLN A 15 -1.36 13.90 7.88
C GLN A 15 -2.06 13.06 6.80
N ALA A 16 -1.30 12.36 5.97
CA ALA A 16 -1.84 11.45 4.97
C ALA A 16 -2.57 10.29 5.64
N VAL A 17 -1.99 9.71 6.71
CA VAL A 17 -2.62 8.64 7.50
C VAL A 17 -3.92 9.10 8.17
N SER A 18 -3.96 10.31 8.73
CA SER A 18 -5.19 10.90 9.27
C SER A 18 -6.27 11.02 8.19
N SER A 19 -5.87 11.40 6.98
CA SER A 19 -6.78 11.53 5.83
C SER A 19 -7.27 10.17 5.35
N MET A 20 -6.39 9.17 5.29
CA MET A 20 -6.75 7.76 5.02
C MET A 20 -7.77 7.25 6.03
N ASN A 21 -7.56 7.47 7.33
CA ASN A 21 -8.49 7.03 8.37
C ASN A 21 -9.89 7.62 8.20
N LYS A 22 -9.99 8.92 7.87
CA LYS A 22 -11.28 9.56 7.56
C LYS A 22 -11.94 8.90 6.35
N ASN A 23 -11.17 8.66 5.28
CA ASN A 23 -11.71 8.03 4.07
C ASN A 23 -12.18 6.59 4.32
N ILE A 24 -11.44 5.84 5.12
CA ILE A 24 -11.81 4.47 5.54
C ILE A 24 -13.13 4.50 6.31
N GLU A 25 -13.28 5.44 7.26
CA GLU A 25 -14.52 5.60 8.04
C GLU A 25 -15.70 6.04 7.19
N MET A 26 -15.49 7.05 6.33
CA MET A 26 -16.52 7.58 5.43
C MET A 26 -17.07 6.54 4.45
N ASN A 27 -16.22 5.61 3.99
CA ASN A 27 -16.62 4.55 3.07
C ASN A 27 -17.06 3.26 3.79
N GLY A 28 -16.95 3.19 5.13
CA GLY A 28 -17.36 2.01 5.89
C GLY A 28 -16.50 0.76 5.65
N VAL A 29 -15.23 0.93 5.28
CA VAL A 29 -14.31 -0.17 4.90
C VAL A 29 -13.28 -0.52 5.99
N GLN A 30 -13.56 -0.16 7.25
CA GLN A 30 -12.68 -0.42 8.40
C GLN A 30 -12.35 -1.91 8.59
N ASN A 31 -13.23 -2.81 8.14
CA ASN A 31 -13.03 -4.26 8.21
C ASN A 31 -12.07 -4.79 7.13
N LEU A 32 -11.77 -3.99 6.11
CA LEU A 32 -10.97 -4.37 4.95
C LEU A 32 -9.63 -3.63 4.90
N VAL A 33 -9.62 -2.35 5.26
CA VAL A 33 -8.46 -1.46 5.10
C VAL A 33 -7.89 -1.05 6.45
N GLU A 34 -6.58 -1.20 6.61
CA GLU A 34 -5.82 -0.71 7.76
C GLU A 34 -4.83 0.35 7.27
N SER A 35 -4.89 1.57 7.82
CA SER A 35 -3.87 2.59 7.57
C SER A 35 -2.67 2.41 8.51
N ARG A 36 -1.47 2.73 8.03
CA ARG A 36 -0.22 2.68 8.82
C ARG A 36 0.63 3.92 8.56
N CYS A 37 1.26 4.41 9.62
CA CYS A 37 2.25 5.48 9.55
C CYS A 37 3.64 4.88 9.67
N GLY A 38 4.47 4.98 8.63
CA GLY A 38 5.82 4.45 8.67
C GLY A 38 6.48 4.31 7.30
N ASP A 39 7.73 3.83 7.31
CA ASP A 39 8.49 3.56 6.11
C ASP A 39 7.90 2.35 5.35
N ALA A 40 7.68 2.52 4.05
CA ALA A 40 7.17 1.47 3.18
C ALA A 40 8.14 0.27 3.10
N VAL A 41 9.45 0.49 3.17
CA VAL A 41 10.46 -0.57 3.25
C VAL A 41 10.25 -1.41 4.51
N ASP A 42 10.04 -0.78 5.66
CA ASP A 42 9.80 -1.50 6.91
C ASP A 42 8.47 -2.27 6.88
N ALA A 43 7.42 -1.66 6.31
CA ALA A 43 6.12 -2.32 6.12
C ALA A 43 6.23 -3.57 5.23
N MET A 44 7.01 -3.50 4.15
CA MET A 44 7.26 -4.65 3.26
C MET A 44 8.13 -5.70 3.94
N MET A 45 9.24 -5.29 4.56
CA MET A 45 10.20 -6.20 5.17
C MET A 45 9.63 -6.93 6.39
N SER A 46 8.75 -6.30 7.16
CA SER A 46 8.02 -6.95 8.27
C SER A 46 7.02 -8.02 7.79
N ASN A 47 6.63 -7.98 6.52
CA ASN A 47 5.68 -8.90 5.89
C ASN A 47 6.34 -9.92 4.93
N ARG A 48 7.67 -10.02 4.89
CA ARG A 48 8.40 -10.94 3.99
C ARG A 48 8.26 -12.44 4.33
N SER A 49 7.77 -12.78 5.53
CA SER A 49 7.54 -14.18 5.91
C SER A 49 6.50 -14.82 4.99
N PHE A 50 6.70 -16.10 4.64
CA PHE A 50 5.91 -16.78 3.60
C PHE A 50 4.39 -16.64 3.74
N ASP A 51 3.89 -16.67 4.98
CA ASP A 51 2.48 -16.57 5.38
C ASP A 51 1.93 -15.13 5.44
N LYS A 52 2.79 -14.12 5.33
CA LYS A 52 2.45 -12.69 5.50
C LYS A 52 2.70 -11.85 4.24
N ARG A 53 3.27 -12.47 3.20
CA ARG A 53 3.55 -11.81 1.92
C ARG A 53 2.26 -11.30 1.27
N PHE A 54 2.39 -10.21 0.55
CA PHE A 54 1.31 -9.58 -0.19
C PHE A 54 1.11 -10.27 -1.54
N HIS A 55 -0.16 -10.45 -1.94
CA HIS A 55 -0.49 -10.92 -3.28
C HIS A 55 -0.36 -9.84 -4.34
N ALA A 56 -0.53 -8.58 -3.93
CA ALA A 56 -0.38 -7.40 -4.75
C ALA A 56 0.30 -6.31 -3.91
N ILE A 57 1.30 -5.64 -4.49
CA ILE A 57 1.93 -4.46 -3.90
C ILE A 57 1.87 -3.37 -4.96
N ASP A 58 1.37 -2.20 -4.57
CA ASP A 58 1.42 -0.96 -5.35
C ASP A 58 2.36 0.01 -4.64
N ILE A 59 3.35 0.52 -5.36
CA ILE A 59 4.36 1.45 -4.85
C ILE A 59 4.34 2.69 -5.73
N ASP A 60 3.94 3.83 -5.14
CA ASP A 60 4.12 5.16 -5.73
C ASP A 60 5.17 5.95 -4.94
N PRO A 61 6.44 5.93 -5.38
CA PRO A 61 7.50 6.64 -4.71
C PRO A 61 7.60 8.08 -5.24
N TYR A 62 7.76 9.02 -4.32
CA TYR A 62 8.25 10.36 -4.67
C TYR A 62 9.74 10.29 -5.05
N GLY A 63 10.03 10.07 -6.33
CA GLY A 63 11.39 9.97 -6.86
C GLY A 63 11.79 8.55 -7.24
N SER A 64 13.02 8.13 -6.91
CA SER A 64 13.51 6.83 -7.38
C SER A 64 12.79 5.67 -6.70
N ALA A 65 12.16 4.79 -7.49
CA ALA A 65 11.57 3.55 -7.02
C ALA A 65 12.60 2.48 -6.60
N SER A 66 13.87 2.67 -6.96
CA SER A 66 14.94 1.68 -6.74
C SER A 66 15.11 1.27 -5.27
N ILE A 67 14.84 2.17 -4.34
CA ILE A 67 14.98 1.92 -2.90
C ILE A 67 13.94 0.92 -2.38
N PHE A 68 12.79 0.81 -3.05
CA PHE A 68 11.69 -0.06 -2.64
C PHE A 68 11.70 -1.42 -3.33
N LEU A 69 12.39 -1.55 -4.46
CA LEU A 69 12.34 -2.75 -5.29
C LEU A 69 12.77 -4.02 -4.54
N ASN A 70 13.86 -3.94 -3.75
CA ASN A 70 14.38 -5.09 -3.03
C ASN A 70 13.43 -5.61 -1.94
N SER A 71 12.77 -4.70 -1.21
CA SER A 71 11.79 -5.06 -0.19
C SER A 71 10.48 -5.54 -0.82
N ALA A 72 10.05 -4.92 -1.91
CA ALA A 72 8.86 -5.33 -2.66
C ALA A 72 8.96 -6.77 -3.19
N VAL A 73 10.08 -7.13 -3.82
CA VAL A 73 10.32 -8.48 -4.35
C VAL A 73 10.32 -9.53 -3.23
N GLN A 74 10.82 -9.19 -2.05
CA GLN A 74 10.80 -10.11 -0.90
C GLN A 74 9.42 -10.22 -0.24
N ALA A 75 8.62 -9.15 -0.31
CA ALA A 75 7.33 -9.07 0.34
C ALA A 75 6.17 -9.57 -0.53
N VAL A 76 6.37 -9.77 -1.84
CA VAL A 76 5.35 -10.30 -2.75
C VAL A 76 5.35 -11.84 -2.77
N THR A 77 4.16 -12.44 -2.82
CA THR A 77 4.01 -13.91 -2.94
C THR A 77 4.55 -14.42 -4.27
N ASP A 78 4.83 -15.72 -4.35
CA ASP A 78 5.17 -16.35 -5.63
C ASP A 78 3.95 -16.24 -6.57
N LYS A 79 4.18 -15.75 -7.80
CA LYS A 79 3.11 -15.36 -8.76
C LYS A 79 2.22 -14.21 -8.30
N GLY A 80 2.60 -13.48 -7.25
CA GLY A 80 1.97 -12.23 -6.88
C GLY A 80 2.29 -11.13 -7.90
N PHE A 81 1.56 -10.04 -7.78
CA PHE A 81 1.61 -8.90 -8.68
C PHE A 81 2.32 -7.73 -8.00
N LEU A 82 3.19 -7.04 -8.73
CA LEU A 82 3.90 -5.87 -8.25
C LEU A 82 3.71 -4.77 -9.27
N ASP A 83 3.00 -3.72 -8.87
CA ASP A 83 2.90 -2.49 -9.61
C ASP A 83 3.81 -1.44 -8.99
N ILE A 84 4.59 -0.79 -9.84
CA ILE A 84 5.43 0.34 -9.47
C ILE A 84 4.99 1.49 -10.35
N ILE A 85 4.29 2.45 -9.76
CA ILE A 85 3.85 3.66 -10.43
C ILE A 85 4.87 4.76 -10.08
N HIS A 86 5.15 5.64 -11.03
CA HIS A 86 5.96 6.84 -10.79
C HIS A 86 5.11 8.05 -11.13
N VAL A 87 4.47 8.66 -10.15
CA VAL A 87 3.65 9.86 -10.38
C VAL A 87 4.46 11.13 -10.11
N VAL A 88 4.85 11.82 -11.18
CA VAL A 88 5.28 13.23 -11.08
C VAL A 88 4.01 14.08 -11.04
N ASN A 89 3.57 14.48 -9.84
CA ASN A 89 2.34 15.24 -9.56
C ASN A 89 1.02 14.51 -9.89
N ARG A 90 0.39 13.92 -8.86
CA ARG A 90 -1.04 14.14 -8.52
C ARG A 90 -1.35 13.56 -7.13
N LEU A 91 -1.79 14.45 -6.25
CA LEU A 91 -2.69 14.12 -5.15
C LEU A 91 -3.91 13.39 -5.75
N ASN A 92 -4.13 12.11 -5.40
CA ASN A 92 -5.43 11.38 -5.41
C ASN A 92 -5.36 9.86 -5.68
N ILE A 93 -4.26 9.16 -5.38
CA ILE A 93 -4.20 7.69 -5.49
C ILE A 93 -5.26 6.98 -4.62
N ILE A 94 -5.71 7.61 -3.53
CA ILE A 94 -6.79 7.06 -2.68
C ILE A 94 -8.17 7.15 -3.36
N GLU A 95 -8.42 8.09 -4.27
CA GLU A 95 -9.70 8.12 -5.01
C GLU A 95 -9.73 7.06 -6.10
N ASP A 96 -8.63 6.87 -6.83
CA ASP A 96 -8.57 5.93 -7.95
C ASP A 96 -8.57 4.46 -7.51
N MET A 97 -8.04 4.13 -6.33
CA MET A 97 -7.96 2.74 -5.86
C MET A 97 -9.23 2.25 -5.15
N PHE A 98 -10.11 3.16 -4.68
CA PHE A 98 -11.29 2.81 -3.87
C PHE A 98 -12.66 3.17 -4.52
N ILE A 99 -12.71 3.87 -5.66
CA ILE A 99 -13.96 4.27 -6.34
C ILE A 99 -14.11 3.63 -7.73
N SER A 100 -13.91 2.31 -7.83
CA SER A 100 -14.25 1.51 -9.03
C SER A 100 -15.13 0.30 -8.66
#